data_AF-A0A838AET9-F1
#
_entry.id   AF-A0A838AET9-F1
#
_cell.length_a   1.000
_cell.length_b   1.000
_cell.length_c   1.000
_cell.angle_alpha   90.00
_cell.angle_beta   90.00
_cell.angle_gamma   90.00
#
_symmetry.space_group_name_H-M   'P 1'
#
loop_
_entity.id
_entity.type
_entity.pdbx_description
1 polymer ?
#
loop_
_entity_poly.entity_id
_entity_poly.type
_entity_poly.pdbx_seq_one_letter_code
_entity_poly.pdbx_strand_id
1 'polypeptide(L)'
;MTDQTDAGIPTEQLAVVSGALDLLDRHAELNHRYRKLITESQRELATDRVRLTLARGIAKRLIVLIRAAGPQLRAELDEREQRVLDEALAHAEELAYDTSNPGRPPREPGQAPG
;
A
#
# COMPACT_ATOMS: atom_id res chain seq x y z
N MET A 1 -17.35 -21.30 16.76
CA MET A 1 -17.01 -20.83 15.41
C MET A 1 -16.60 -19.38 15.56
N THR A 2 -15.32 -19.14 15.77
CA THR A 2 -14.79 -17.82 16.16
C THR A 2 -14.81 -16.91 14.96
N ASP A 3 -15.65 -15.88 15.03
CA ASP A 3 -15.71 -14.78 14.07
C ASP A 3 -14.42 -13.94 14.22
N GLN A 4 -13.33 -14.44 13.67
CA GLN A 4 -12.00 -13.84 13.73
C GLN A 4 -11.71 -12.98 12.48
N THR A 5 -12.75 -12.68 11.69
CA THR A 5 -12.65 -12.02 10.39
C THR A 5 -13.17 -10.58 10.39
N ASP A 6 -13.83 -10.13 11.47
CA ASP A 6 -14.44 -8.78 11.52
C ASP A 6 -13.52 -7.70 12.12
N ALA A 7 -12.38 -8.08 12.70
CA ALA A 7 -11.38 -7.10 13.13
C ALA A 7 -10.57 -6.65 11.89
N GLY A 8 -11.01 -5.57 11.22
CA GLY A 8 -10.28 -4.94 10.11
C GLY A 8 -8.80 -4.66 10.45
N ILE A 9 -7.96 -4.38 9.45
CA ILE A 9 -6.54 -4.11 9.62
C ILE A 9 -6.35 -2.75 10.33
N PRO A 10 -5.56 -2.65 11.41
CA PRO A 10 -5.15 -1.36 11.98
C PRO A 10 -4.47 -0.50 10.92
N THR A 11 -4.88 0.76 10.77
CA THR A 11 -4.34 1.66 9.73
C THR A 11 -2.85 1.90 9.89
N GLU A 12 -2.32 1.82 11.12
CA GLU A 12 -0.88 1.82 11.38
C GLU A 12 -0.10 0.74 10.60
N GLN A 13 -0.71 -0.42 10.34
CA GLN A 13 -0.10 -1.47 9.52
C GLN A 13 -0.09 -1.12 8.03
N LEU A 14 -0.89 -0.13 7.62
CA LEU A 14 -0.96 0.41 6.26
C LEU A 14 -0.16 1.72 6.12
N ALA A 15 0.65 2.09 7.11
CA ALA A 15 1.42 3.35 7.09
C ALA A 15 2.33 3.48 5.87
N VAL A 16 2.97 2.38 5.44
CA VAL A 16 3.80 2.36 4.21
C VAL A 16 2.98 2.62 2.95
N VAL A 17 1.75 2.10 2.89
CA VAL A 17 0.81 2.34 1.78
C VAL A 17 0.38 3.80 1.75
N SER A 18 0.08 4.39 2.92
CA SER A 18 -0.22 5.82 3.03
C SER A 18 0.95 6.67 2.57
N GLY A 19 2.18 6.35 3.01
CA GLY A 19 3.38 7.07 2.61
C GLY A 19 3.63 7.05 1.11
N ALA A 20 3.41 5.90 0.45
CA ALA A 20 3.54 5.80 -1.00
C ALA A 20 2.45 6.57 -1.75
N LEU A 21 1.21 6.64 -1.24
CA LEU A 21 0.16 7.49 -1.82
C LEU A 21 0.54 8.98 -1.76
N ASP A 22 1.15 9.43 -0.66
CA ASP A 22 1.64 10.80 -0.53
C ASP A 22 2.83 11.09 -1.48
N LEU A 23 3.71 10.12 -1.69
CA LEU A 23 4.80 10.24 -2.67
C LEU A 23 4.25 10.34 -4.10
N LEU A 24 3.27 9.52 -4.44
CA LEU A 24 2.62 9.57 -5.75
C LEU A 24 1.90 10.90 -5.97
N ASP A 25 1.22 11.47 -4.97
CA ASP A 25 0.54 12.75 -5.14
C ASP A 25 1.51 13.92 -5.37
N ARG A 26 2.68 13.86 -4.71
CA ARG A 26 3.73 14.89 -4.78
C ARG A 26 4.59 14.81 -6.03
N HIS A 27 5.04 13.61 -6.40
CA HIS A 27 6.09 13.42 -7.40
C HIS A 27 5.57 12.83 -8.73
N ALA A 28 4.42 12.14 -8.74
CA ALA A 28 3.99 11.51 -9.98
C ALA A 28 3.22 12.49 -10.89
N GLU A 29 3.59 12.53 -12.16
CA GLU A 29 2.82 13.21 -13.22
C GLU A 29 1.58 12.39 -13.62
N LEU A 30 0.60 12.35 -12.71
CA LEU A 30 -0.65 11.61 -12.90
C LEU A 30 -1.79 12.52 -13.38
N ASN A 31 -2.62 11.98 -14.28
CA ASN A 31 -3.84 12.65 -14.71
C ASN A 31 -4.90 12.70 -13.60
N HIS A 32 -5.93 13.53 -13.82
CA HIS A 32 -7.00 13.79 -12.83
C HIS A 32 -7.69 12.50 -12.31
N ARG A 33 -7.85 11.47 -13.16
CA ARG A 33 -8.53 10.22 -12.78
C ARG A 33 -7.70 9.46 -11.75
N TYR A 34 -6.39 9.37 -11.96
CA TYR A 34 -5.48 8.71 -11.02
C TYR A 34 -5.31 9.51 -9.72
N ARG A 35 -5.22 10.85 -9.80
CA ARG A 35 -5.22 11.70 -8.60
C ARG A 35 -6.46 11.50 -7.74
N LYS A 36 -7.63 11.35 -8.36
CA LYS A 36 -8.87 11.03 -7.62
C LYS A 36 -8.75 9.71 -6.83
N LEU A 37 -8.13 8.68 -7.41
CA LEU A 37 -7.92 7.41 -6.72
C LEU A 37 -6.98 7.54 -5.52
N ILE A 38 -5.97 8.41 -5.60
CA ILE A 38 -5.10 8.72 -4.47
C ILE A 38 -5.93 9.35 -3.34
N THR A 39 -6.68 10.40 -3.65
CA THR A 39 -7.51 11.09 -2.65
C THR A 39 -8.56 10.17 -2.02
N GLU A 40 -9.22 9.33 -2.83
CA GLU A 40 -10.18 8.35 -2.32
C GLU A 40 -9.50 7.33 -1.39
N SER A 41 -8.32 6.83 -1.77
CA SER A 41 -7.56 5.89 -0.94
C SER A 41 -7.10 6.50 0.38
N GLN A 42 -6.60 7.74 0.37
CA GLN A 42 -6.20 8.46 1.59
C GLN A 42 -7.39 8.70 2.53
N ARG A 43 -8.58 9.01 1.99
CA ARG A 43 -9.81 9.16 2.80
C ARG A 43 -10.22 7.85 3.47
N GLU A 44 -10.09 6.74 2.76
CA GLU A 44 -10.40 5.42 3.32
C GLU A 44 -9.39 4.97 4.40
N LEU A 45 -8.15 5.48 4.34
CA LEU A 45 -7.12 5.29 5.37
C LEU A 45 -7.26 6.27 6.56
N ALA A 46 -8.22 7.19 6.55
CA ALA A 46 -8.36 8.18 7.64
C ALA A 46 -9.02 7.61 8.92
N THR A 47 -9.40 6.34 8.93
CA THR A 47 -9.97 5.64 10.09
C THR A 47 -8.89 4.90 10.86
N ASP A 48 -9.12 4.52 12.12
CA ASP A 48 -8.14 3.75 12.92
C ASP A 48 -7.97 2.31 12.44
N ARG A 49 -9.03 1.75 11.83
CA ARG A 49 -9.03 0.41 11.24
C ARG A 49 -9.73 0.42 9.89
N VAL A 50 -9.21 -0.37 8.96
CA VAL A 50 -9.73 -0.52 7.61
C VAL A 50 -10.17 -1.96 7.39
N ARG A 51 -11.39 -2.17 6.89
CA ARG A 51 -11.86 -3.53 6.56
C ARG A 51 -10.91 -4.18 5.55
N LEU A 52 -10.62 -5.47 5.73
CA LEU A 52 -9.67 -6.19 4.87
C LEU A 52 -9.99 -6.03 3.36
N THR A 53 -11.25 -6.16 2.97
CA THR A 53 -11.67 -5.97 1.56
C THR A 53 -11.35 -4.58 1.04
N LEU A 54 -11.50 -3.54 1.87
CA LEU A 54 -11.19 -2.17 1.50
C LEU A 54 -9.67 -1.97 1.39
N ALA A 55 -8.92 -2.48 2.36
CA ALA A 55 -7.45 -2.46 2.36
C ALA A 55 -6.88 -3.14 1.09
N ARG A 56 -7.46 -4.28 0.68
CA ARG A 56 -7.14 -4.94 -0.60
C ARG A 56 -7.46 -4.07 -1.82
N GLY A 57 -8.57 -3.33 -1.79
CA GLY A 57 -8.93 -2.38 -2.83
C GLY A 57 -7.93 -1.22 -2.93
N ILE A 58 -7.51 -0.67 -1.79
CA ILE A 58 -6.45 0.35 -1.71
C ILE A 58 -5.14 -0.19 -2.29
N ALA A 59 -4.70 -1.38 -1.87
CA ALA A 59 -3.48 -2.01 -2.37
C ALA A 59 -3.48 -2.18 -3.90
N LYS A 60 -4.58 -2.68 -4.48
CA LYS A 60 -4.72 -2.81 -5.93
C LYS A 60 -4.64 -1.46 -6.64
N ARG A 61 -5.26 -0.41 -6.08
CA ARG A 61 -5.15 0.96 -6.61
C ARG A 61 -3.72 1.46 -6.53
N LEU A 62 -3.01 1.25 -5.41
CA LEU A 62 -1.62 1.64 -5.26
C LEU A 62 -0.75 1.01 -6.36
N ILE A 63 -0.86 -0.30 -6.60
CA ILE A 63 -0.12 -0.99 -7.67
C ILE A 63 -0.39 -0.36 -9.04
N VAL A 64 -1.66 -0.06 -9.35
CA VAL A 64 -2.03 0.61 -10.60
C VAL A 64 -1.45 2.02 -10.69
N LEU A 65 -1.46 2.77 -9.60
CA LEU A 65 -0.93 4.14 -9.56
C LEU A 65 0.59 4.16 -9.76
N ILE A 66 1.33 3.27 -9.10
CA ILE A 66 2.79 3.12 -9.29
C ILE A 66 3.10 2.80 -10.76
N ARG A 67 2.33 1.88 -11.38
CA ARG A 67 2.50 1.56 -12.80
C ARG A 67 2.16 2.74 -13.71
N ALA A 68 1.12 3.51 -13.38
CA ALA A 68 0.70 4.67 -14.15
C ALA A 68 1.69 5.85 -14.06
N ALA A 69 2.37 5.99 -12.91
CA ALA A 69 3.39 7.00 -12.69
C ALA A 69 4.65 6.78 -13.52
N GLY A 70 4.89 5.52 -13.94
CA GLY A 70 5.97 5.17 -14.85
C GLY A 70 7.37 5.27 -14.21
N PRO A 71 8.43 5.04 -15.00
CA PRO A 71 9.81 5.07 -14.52
C PRO A 71 10.29 6.48 -14.12
N GLN A 72 9.65 7.54 -14.62
CA GLN A 72 9.97 8.93 -14.32
C GLN A 72 9.84 9.22 -12.82
N LEU A 73 8.81 8.65 -12.17
CA LEU A 73 8.65 8.76 -10.72
C LEU A 73 9.93 8.39 -9.98
N ARG A 74 10.55 7.25 -10.32
CA ARG A 74 11.77 6.80 -9.63
C ARG A 74 12.97 7.69 -9.87
N ALA A 75 13.01 8.42 -10.99
CA ALA A 75 14.09 9.37 -11.25
C ALA A 75 14.00 10.62 -10.35
N GLU A 76 12.82 10.92 -9.82
CA GLU A 76 12.56 12.09 -8.96
C GLU A 76 12.65 11.79 -7.46
N LEU A 77 12.66 10.51 -7.08
CA LEU A 77 12.72 10.08 -5.68
C LEU A 77 14.15 9.93 -5.18
N ASP A 78 14.40 10.37 -3.94
CA ASP A 78 15.64 10.05 -3.25
C ASP A 78 15.70 8.57 -2.81
N GLU A 79 16.85 8.11 -2.29
CA GLU A 79 17.02 6.72 -1.87
C GLU A 79 16.03 6.28 -0.79
N ARG A 80 15.62 7.19 0.10
CA ARG A 80 14.69 6.88 1.19
C ARG A 80 13.28 6.75 0.63
N GLU A 81 12.87 7.66 -0.24
CA GLU A 81 11.57 7.65 -0.89
C GLU A 81 11.42 6.45 -1.83
N GLN A 82 12.48 6.04 -2.52
CA GLN A 82 12.52 4.80 -3.29
C GLN A 82 12.27 3.57 -2.42
N ARG A 83 12.92 3.48 -1.24
CA ARG A 83 12.68 2.38 -0.29
C ARG A 83 11.24 2.34 0.19
N VAL A 84 10.65 3.49 0.52
CA VAL A 84 9.23 3.58 0.92
C VAL A 84 8.32 3.07 -0.22
N LEU A 85 8.60 3.47 -1.46
CA LEU A 85 7.83 3.03 -2.62
C LEU A 85 7.93 1.51 -2.84
N ASP A 86 9.13 0.94 -2.68
CA ASP A 86 9.38 -0.49 -2.85
C ASP A 86 8.75 -1.33 -1.72
N GLU A 87 8.88 -0.90 -0.46
CA GLU A 87 8.21 -1.52 0.68
C GLU A 87 6.69 -1.50 0.54
N ALA A 88 6.14 -0.35 0.13
CA ALA A 88 4.71 -0.20 -0.09
C ALA A 88 4.20 -1.06 -1.24
N LEU A 89 4.97 -1.20 -2.33
CA LEU A 89 4.64 -2.07 -3.45
C LEU A 89 4.59 -3.53 -3.00
N ALA A 90 5.63 -4.00 -2.29
CA ALA A 90 5.69 -5.37 -1.78
C ALA A 90 4.52 -5.66 -0.83
N HIS A 91 4.25 -4.74 0.10
CA HIS A 91 3.13 -4.88 1.04
C HIS A 91 1.77 -4.86 0.33
N ALA A 92 1.61 -4.03 -0.70
CA ALA A 92 0.40 -3.98 -1.50
C ALA A 92 0.18 -5.27 -2.30
N GLU A 93 1.23 -5.86 -2.87
CA GLU A 93 1.14 -7.13 -3.59
C GLU A 93 0.75 -8.28 -2.66
N GLU A 94 1.36 -8.35 -1.47
CA GLU A 94 0.97 -9.30 -0.42
C GLU A 94 -0.51 -9.12 -0.03
N LEU A 95 -0.93 -7.90 0.27
CA LEU A 95 -2.31 -7.64 0.66
C LEU A 95 -3.31 -7.98 -0.46
N ALA A 96 -2.99 -7.58 -1.70
CA ALA A 96 -3.87 -7.72 -2.86
C ALA A 96 -4.04 -9.16 -3.35
N TYR A 97 -2.99 -9.98 -3.26
CA TYR A 97 -2.91 -11.29 -3.89
C TYR A 97 -2.65 -12.45 -2.93
N ASP A 98 -2.06 -12.20 -1.76
CA ASP A 98 -1.89 -13.25 -0.77
C ASP A 98 -3.19 -13.43 0.05
N THR A 99 -3.73 -14.63 -0.04
CA THR A 99 -4.87 -15.07 0.76
C THR A 99 -4.42 -15.62 2.12
N SER A 100 -3.12 -15.83 2.31
CA SER A 100 -2.51 -16.37 3.52
C SER A 100 -2.03 -15.24 4.44
N ASN A 101 -2.94 -14.74 5.28
CA ASN A 101 -2.65 -13.92 6.46
C ASN A 101 -2.13 -12.47 6.21
N PRO A 102 -3.03 -11.54 5.83
CA PRO A 102 -2.69 -10.12 5.69
C PRO A 102 -2.46 -9.48 7.07
N GLY A 103 -1.20 -9.34 7.46
CA GLY A 103 -0.82 -8.81 8.77
C GLY A 103 0.52 -9.32 9.30
N ARG A 104 1.24 -10.15 8.54
CA ARG A 104 2.62 -10.49 8.87
C ARG A 104 3.52 -9.35 8.37
N PRO A 105 4.39 -8.77 9.21
CA PRO A 105 5.39 -7.83 8.72
C PRO A 105 6.29 -8.51 7.68
N PRO A 106 6.90 -7.73 6.76
CA PRO A 106 7.80 -8.27 5.75
C PRO A 106 8.83 -9.20 6.39
N ARG A 107 9.00 -10.40 5.84
CA ARG A 107 10.06 -11.29 6.30
C ARG A 107 11.40 -10.65 5.98
N GLU A 108 12.18 -10.39 7.03
CA GLU A 108 13.59 -10.01 6.87
C GLU A 108 14.32 -11.12 6.08
N PRO A 109 15.18 -10.76 5.13
CA PRO A 109 15.95 -11.74 4.36
C PRO A 109 16.93 -12.46 5.29
N GLY A 110 16.58 -13.69 5.71
CA GLY A 110 17.44 -14.54 6.54
C GLY A 110 16.74 -15.55 7.45
N GLN A 111 15.41 -15.54 7.56
CA GLN A 111 14.71 -16.42 8.49
C GLN A 111 14.35 -17.78 7.87
N ALA A 112 15.17 -18.80 8.15
CA ALA A 112 14.92 -20.19 7.79
C ALA A 112 13.69 -20.77 8.54
N PRO A 113 12.96 -21.73 7.96
CA PRO A 113 11.85 -22.40 8.64
C PRO A 113 12.39 -23.30 9.76
N GLY A 114 11.85 -23.13 10.97
CA GLY A 114 11.95 -24.11 12.05
C GLY A 114 10.78 -25.09 12.03
#